data_AF-A0AAD6U1P8-F1
#
_entry.id   AF-A0AAD6U1P8-F1
#
_cell.length_a   1.000
_cell.length_b   1.000
_cell.length_c   1.000
_cell.angle_alpha   90.00
_cell.angle_beta   90.00
_cell.angle_gamma   90.00
#
_symmetry.space_group_name_H-M   'P 1'
#
loop_
_entity.id
_entity.type
_entity.pdbx_description
1 polymer ?
#
loop_
_entity_poly.entity_id
_entity_poly.type
_entity_poly.pdbx_seq_one_letter_code
_entity_poly.pdbx_strand_id
1 'polypeptide(L)'
;MGFFSTSKTSHTSARRGHRSIFHRVDKDRRAGGLKASLANPNTTSRGRKNAKSELHAMGRSAHVPFMTKVRRSLGMRSTPRRKRV
;
A
#
# COMPACT_ATOMS: atom_id res chain seq x y z
N MET A 1 23.16 31.26 5.68
CA MET A 1 21.86 30.85 6.27
C MET A 1 21.08 30.06 5.23
N GLY A 2 20.79 28.78 5.47
CA GLY A 2 20.03 27.96 4.52
C GLY A 2 20.00 26.48 4.90
N PHE A 3 19.28 26.14 5.97
CA PHE A 3 19.03 24.75 6.38
C PHE A 3 17.85 24.19 5.60
N PHE A 4 18.11 23.56 4.45
CA PHE A 4 17.09 22.73 3.78
C PHE A 4 17.04 21.36 4.46
N SER A 5 16.22 21.24 5.50
CA SER A 5 15.87 19.95 6.11
C SER A 5 15.01 19.16 5.12
N THR A 6 15.65 18.30 4.32
CA THR A 6 14.93 17.31 3.54
C THR A 6 14.41 16.24 4.49
N SER A 7 13.10 16.26 4.72
CA SER A 7 12.41 15.22 5.46
C SER A 7 12.64 13.88 4.76
N LYS A 8 13.57 13.08 5.29
CA LYS A 8 13.84 11.72 4.82
C LYS A 8 12.60 10.88 5.07
N THR A 9 11.74 10.80 4.06
CA THR A 9 10.69 9.80 4.01
C THR A 9 11.41 8.46 3.89
N SER A 10 11.49 7.71 4.99
CA SER A 10 12.01 6.35 5.02
C SER A 10 11.11 5.45 4.19
N HIS A 11 11.33 5.42 2.89
CA HIS A 11 10.79 4.38 2.03
C HIS A 11 11.53 3.09 2.44
N THR A 12 10.91 2.28 3.30
CA THR A 12 11.35 0.91 3.54
C THR A 12 11.36 0.20 2.18
N SER A 13 12.51 0.19 1.55
CA SER A 13 12.79 -0.58 0.35
C SER A 13 12.88 -2.03 0.81
N ALA A 14 11.72 -2.65 1.04
CA ALA A 14 11.61 -4.08 1.25
C ALA A 14 12.12 -4.74 -0.04
N ARG A 15 13.37 -5.19 0.03
CA ARG A 15 14.04 -5.94 -1.02
C ARG A 15 13.11 -7.10 -1.41
N ARG A 16 12.79 -7.20 -2.70
CA ARG A 16 12.03 -8.33 -3.26
C ARG A 16 12.92 -9.56 -3.24
N GLY A 17 13.03 -10.17 -2.06
CA GLY A 17 13.70 -11.43 -1.84
C GLY A 17 12.79 -12.57 -2.27
N HIS A 18 13.32 -13.39 -3.18
CA HIS A 18 13.05 -14.81 -3.34
C HIS A 18 11.68 -15.23 -3.95
N ARG A 19 11.73 -15.58 -5.24
CA ARG A 19 10.72 -16.40 -5.91
C ARG A 19 10.81 -17.83 -5.34
N SER A 20 10.11 -18.11 -4.24
CA SER A 20 9.88 -19.49 -3.80
C SER A 20 8.56 -19.98 -4.37
N ILE A 21 8.66 -21.00 -5.23
CA ILE A 21 7.58 -21.70 -5.94
C ILE A 21 6.67 -22.50 -4.97
N PHE A 22 6.98 -22.52 -3.68
CA PHE A 22 6.16 -23.12 -2.63
C PHE A 22 5.14 -22.12 -2.10
N HIS A 23 3.92 -22.22 -2.62
CA HIS A 23 2.74 -21.45 -2.22
C HIS A 23 2.29 -21.79 -0.79
N ARG A 24 3.02 -21.29 0.23
CA ARG A 24 2.32 -20.98 1.48
C ARG A 24 1.43 -19.77 1.18
N VAL A 25 0.19 -19.81 1.66
CA VAL A 25 -0.73 -18.67 1.60
C VAL A 25 -0.10 -17.55 2.43
N ASP A 26 0.71 -16.72 1.77
CA ASP A 26 1.40 -15.61 2.41
C ASP A 26 0.37 -14.62 2.93
N LYS A 27 0.08 -14.69 4.24
CA LYS A 27 -0.80 -13.75 4.95
C LYS A 27 -0.39 -12.30 4.66
N ASP A 28 0.90 -12.06 4.45
CA ASP A 28 1.46 -10.79 4.00
C ASP A 28 1.02 -10.35 2.61
N ARG A 29 1.02 -11.28 1.64
CA ARG A 29 0.54 -11.00 0.27
C ARG A 29 -0.96 -10.68 0.29
N ARG A 30 -1.74 -11.45 1.06
CA ARG A 30 -3.18 -11.24 1.25
C ARG A 30 -3.46 -9.87 1.88
N ALA A 31 -2.79 -9.55 2.99
CA ALA A 31 -2.90 -8.24 3.64
C ALA A 31 -2.49 -7.09 2.71
N GLY A 32 -1.46 -7.28 1.88
CA GLY A 32 -1.06 -6.31 0.87
C GLY A 32 -2.17 -6.03 -0.15
N GLY A 33 -2.82 -7.08 -0.65
CA GLY A 33 -3.97 -6.98 -1.55
C GLY A 33 -5.14 -6.23 -0.92
N LEU A 34 -5.52 -6.58 0.31
CA LEU A 34 -6.62 -5.93 1.03
C LEU A 34 -6.35 -4.44 1.30
N LYS A 35 -5.10 -4.10 1.68
CA LYS A 35 -4.68 -2.69 1.83
C LYS A 35 -4.75 -1.94 0.51
N ALA A 36 -4.40 -2.59 -0.60
CA ALA A 36 -4.52 -1.97 -1.92
C ALA A 36 -5.97 -1.68 -2.29
N SER A 37 -6.90 -2.58 -1.95
CA SER A 37 -8.35 -2.40 -2.14
C SER A 37 -8.92 -1.24 -1.33
N LEU A 38 -8.41 -0.99 -0.11
CA LEU A 38 -8.81 0.17 0.69
C LEU A 38 -8.40 1.52 0.07
N ALA A 39 -7.28 1.53 -0.65
CA ALA A 39 -6.78 2.72 -1.33
C ALA A 39 -7.33 2.89 -2.75
N ASN A 40 -7.84 1.83 -3.39
CA ASN A 40 -8.29 1.88 -4.78
C ASN A 40 -9.64 2.63 -4.90
N PRO A 41 -9.71 3.77 -5.62
CA PRO A 41 -10.96 4.50 -5.82
C PRO A 41 -12.01 3.68 -6.58
N ASN A 42 -11.58 2.74 -7.44
CA ASN A 42 -12.46 1.90 -8.23
C ASN A 42 -13.04 0.72 -7.43
N THR A 43 -12.65 0.55 -6.16
CA THR A 43 -13.20 -0.49 -5.30
C THR A 43 -14.52 -0.04 -4.68
N THR A 44 -15.53 -0.90 -4.78
CA THR A 44 -16.87 -0.64 -4.23
C THR A 44 -16.83 -0.39 -2.72
N SER A 45 -17.83 0.34 -2.21
CA SER A 45 -17.98 0.59 -0.76
C SER A 45 -18.05 -0.72 0.04
N ARG A 46 -18.82 -1.71 -0.44
CA ARG A 46 -18.90 -3.06 0.16
C ARG A 46 -17.56 -3.78 0.12
N GLY A 47 -16.83 -3.73 -0.99
CA GLY A 47 -15.49 -4.32 -1.10
C GLY A 47 -14.49 -3.74 -0.11
N ARG A 48 -14.52 -2.41 0.12
CA ARG A 48 -13.68 -1.76 1.13
C ARG A 48 -14.07 -2.15 2.56
N LYS A 49 -15.37 -2.28 2.87
CA LYS A 49 -15.85 -2.76 4.18
C LYS A 49 -15.36 -4.18 4.46
N ASN A 50 -15.48 -5.08 3.48
CA ASN A 50 -15.00 -6.46 3.60
C ASN A 50 -13.48 -6.49 3.80
N ALA A 51 -12.72 -5.74 3.00
CA ALA A 51 -11.27 -5.67 3.13
C ALA A 51 -10.81 -5.13 4.49
N LYS A 52 -11.54 -4.16 5.05
CA LYS A 52 -11.30 -3.64 6.40
C LYS A 52 -11.55 -4.72 7.47
N SER A 53 -12.68 -5.42 7.37
CA SER A 53 -13.04 -6.52 8.28
C SER A 53 -11.97 -7.63 8.25
N GLU A 54 -11.54 -8.00 7.05
CA GLU A 54 -10.57 -9.06 6.84
C GLU A 54 -9.16 -8.69 7.34
N LEU A 55 -8.74 -7.43 7.16
CA LEU A 55 -7.49 -6.94 7.77
C LEU A 55 -7.57 -6.91 9.30
N HIS A 56 -8.73 -6.58 9.86
CA HIS A 56 -8.95 -6.57 11.30
C HIS A 56 -8.90 -7.99 11.87
N ALA A 57 -9.54 -8.95 11.21
CA ALA A 57 -9.46 -10.38 11.55
C ALA A 57 -8.02 -10.93 11.47
N MET A 58 -7.17 -10.35 10.61
CA MET A 58 -5.74 -10.68 10.53
C MET A 58 -4.88 -9.97 11.58
N GLY A 59 -5.45 -9.14 12.47
CA GLY A 59 -4.71 -8.32 13.43
C GLY A 59 -3.86 -7.23 12.76
N ARG A 60 -4.22 -6.80 11.54
CA ARG A 60 -3.47 -5.84 10.73
C ARG A 60 -4.17 -4.49 10.70
N SER A 61 -3.39 -3.41 10.74
CA SER A 61 -3.94 -2.06 10.58
C SER A 61 -4.50 -1.86 9.17
N ALA A 62 -5.79 -1.50 9.12
CA ALA A 62 -6.52 -1.09 7.92
C ALA A 62 -6.40 0.43 7.62
N HIS A 63 -5.50 1.13 8.32
CA HIS A 63 -5.37 2.57 8.17
C HIS A 63 -4.63 2.92 6.87
N VAL A 64 -5.35 3.56 5.96
CA VAL A 64 -4.77 4.21 4.76
C VAL A 64 -4.85 5.72 4.99
N PRO A 65 -3.72 6.45 4.95
CA PRO A 65 -3.72 7.90 5.16
C PRO A 65 -4.70 8.60 4.23
N PHE A 66 -5.41 9.61 4.74
CA PHE A 66 -6.40 10.35 3.95
C PHE A 66 -5.79 10.93 2.66
N MET A 67 -4.61 11.53 2.77
CA MET A 67 -3.86 12.06 1.63
C MET A 67 -3.54 11.00 0.57
N THR A 68 -3.30 9.74 0.96
CA THR A 68 -3.06 8.64 0.00
C THR A 68 -4.31 8.36 -0.85
N LYS A 69 -5.50 8.49 -0.26
CA LYS A 69 -6.77 8.33 -0.99
C LYS A 69 -7.00 9.49 -1.95
N VAL A 70 -6.85 10.73 -1.47
CA VAL A 70 -7.04 11.95 -2.27
C VAL A 70 -6.07 12.00 -3.46
N ARG A 71 -4.79 11.73 -3.22
CA ARG A 71 -3.78 11.70 -4.28
C ARG A 71 -4.08 10.66 -5.35
N ARG A 72 -4.64 9.52 -4.95
CA ARG A 72 -4.99 8.44 -5.89
C ARG A 72 -6.27 8.73 -6.66
N SER A 73 -7.27 9.40 -6.06
CA SER A 73 -8.46 9.85 -6.77
C SER A 73 -8.15 10.94 -7.78
N LEU A 74 -7.15 11.78 -7.50
CA LEU A 74 -6.69 12.85 -8.40
C LEU A 74 -5.62 12.39 -9.42
N GLY A 75 -5.28 11.10 -9.46
CA GLY A 75 -4.22 10.58 -10.35
C GLY A 75 -2.77 10.99 -9.98
N MET A 76 -2.58 11.76 -8.92
CA MET A 76 -1.29 12.29 -8.44
C MET A 76 -0.49 11.21 -7.69
N ARG A 77 0.16 10.30 -8.42
CA ARG A 77 0.92 9.20 -7.82
C ARG A 77 2.28 9.67 -7.27
N SER A 78 2.60 9.28 -6.04
CA SER A 78 3.82 9.70 -5.32
C SER A 78 5.13 9.10 -5.81
N THR A 79 5.09 8.07 -6.66
CA THR A 79 6.29 7.36 -7.11
C THR A 79 6.38 7.39 -8.63
N PRO A 80 7.45 7.96 -9.21
CA PRO A 80 7.70 7.82 -10.63
C PRO A 80 7.86 6.34 -10.95
N ARG A 81 7.21 5.89 -12.03
CA ARG A 81 7.36 4.52 -12.55
C ARG A 81 8.82 4.38 -12.96
N ARG A 82 9.63 3.67 -12.16
CA ARG A 82 11.03 3.34 -12.49
C ARG A 82 11.03 2.80 -13.93
N LYS A 83 11.61 3.56 -14.87
CA LYS A 83 11.85 3.08 -16.23
C LYS A 83 12.70 1.82 -16.07
N ARG A 84 12.17 0.69 -16.55
CA ARG A 84 12.99 -0.50 -16.77
C ARG A 84 13.80 -0.14 -18.01
N VAL A 85 15.06 0.19 -17.80
CA VAL A 85 16.07 0.25 -18.85
C VAL A 85 16.50 -1.19 -19.12
#